data_AF-A0A7Y7UQY6-F1
#
_entry.id   AF-A0A7Y7UQY6-F1
#
_cell.length_a   1.000
_cell.length_b   1.000
_cell.length_c   1.000
_cell.angle_alpha   90.00
_cell.angle_beta   90.00
_cell.angle_gamma   90.00
#
_symmetry.space_group_name_H-M   'P 1'
#
loop_
_entity.id
_entity.type
_entity.pdbx_description
1 polymer ?
#
loop_
_entity_poly.entity_id
_entity_poly.type
_entity_poly.pdbx_seq_one_letter_code
_entity_poly.pdbx_strand_id
1 'polypeptide(L)' 'MQDKAVTLEQIISHARAAMEGADALNLPLAGNHIAAGLDMLRAAQEKCGAHPQTI' A
#
# COMPACT_ATOMS: atom_id res chain seq x y z
N MET A 1 -18.40 -15.52 4.25
CA MET A 1 -17.57 -14.34 3.97
C MET A 1 -16.44 -14.84 3.10
N GLN A 2 -16.33 -14.39 1.84
CA GLN A 2 -15.21 -14.78 0.98
C GLN A 2 -13.97 -14.05 1.50
N ASP A 3 -12.96 -14.80 1.96
CA ASP A 3 -11.61 -14.31 2.21
C ASP A 3 -11.06 -13.77 0.89
N LYS A 4 -11.35 -12.50 0.60
CA LYS A 4 -10.87 -11.84 -0.60
C LYS A 4 -9.42 -11.47 -0.34
N ALA A 5 -8.55 -12.37 -0.73
CA ALA A 5 -7.11 -12.18 -0.76
C ALA A 5 -6.76 -10.83 -1.38
N VAL A 6 -6.24 -9.89 -0.59
CA VAL A 6 -5.78 -8.61 -1.15
C VAL A 6 -4.36 -8.82 -1.60
N THR A 7 -4.09 -8.55 -2.88
CA THR A 7 -2.72 -8.64 -3.41
C THR A 7 -1.96 -7.35 -3.13
N LEU A 8 -0.64 -7.44 -3.06
CA LEU A 8 0.20 -6.25 -2.91
C LEU A 8 -0.01 -5.25 -4.06
N GLU A 9 -0.24 -5.73 -5.27
CA GLU A 9 -0.55 -4.87 -6.43
C GLU A 9 -1.85 -4.06 -6.20
N GLN A 10 -2.88 -4.68 -5.62
CA GLN A 10 -4.11 -3.98 -5.26
C GLN A 10 -3.84 -2.91 -4.18
N ILE A 11 -3.01 -3.23 -3.17
CA ILE A 11 -2.63 -2.25 -2.14
C ILE A 11 -1.88 -1.06 -2.77
N ILE A 12 -0.91 -1.32 -3.66
CA ILE A 12 -0.16 -0.27 -4.35
C ILE A 12 -1.10 0.60 -5.19
N SER A 13 -2.05 0.00 -5.90
CA SER A 13 -3.04 0.74 -6.70
C SER A 13 -3.92 1.63 -5.82
N HIS A 14 -4.42 1.12 -4.70
CA HIS A 14 -5.24 1.90 -3.76
C HIS A 14 -4.46 3.01 -3.08
N ALA A 15 -3.21 2.74 -2.68
CA ALA A 15 -2.33 3.72 -2.09
C ALA A 15 -1.99 4.86 -3.06
N ARG A 16 -1.81 4.56 -4.35
CA ARG A 16 -1.61 5.57 -5.39
C ARG A 16 -2.81 6.50 -5.53
N ALA A 17 -4.02 5.93 -5.61
CA ALA A 17 -5.25 6.72 -5.64
C ALA A 17 -5.44 7.57 -4.37
N ALA A 18 -5.07 7.03 -3.20
CA ALA A 18 -5.12 7.76 -1.95
C ALA A 18 -4.09 8.91 -1.90
N MET A 19 -2.90 8.73 -2.47
CA MET A 19 -1.89 9.80 -2.59
C MET A 19 -2.35 10.91 -3.54
N GLU A 20 -2.95 10.56 -4.68
CA GLU A 20 -3.54 11.55 -5.61
C GLU A 20 -4.66 12.35 -4.93
N GLY A 21 -5.51 11.69 -4.13
CA GLY A 21 -6.52 12.37 -3.31
C GLY A 21 -5.91 13.26 -2.22
N ALA A 22 -4.84 12.82 -1.55
CA ALA A 22 -4.13 13.61 -0.56
C ALA A 22 -3.52 14.87 -1.17
N ASP A 23 -2.95 14.77 -2.37
CA ASP A 23 -2.41 15.90 -3.13
C ASP A 23 -3.53 16.88 -3.53
N ALA A 24 -4.63 16.37 -4.08
CA ALA A 24 -5.79 17.18 -4.46
C ALA A 24 -6.44 17.93 -3.28
N LEU A 25 -6.35 17.37 -2.07
CA LEU A 25 -6.85 17.97 -0.83
C LEU A 25 -5.79 18.83 -0.10
N ASN A 26 -4.58 18.96 -0.66
CA ASN A 26 -3.45 19.65 -0.04
C ASN A 26 -3.12 19.11 1.37
N LEU A 27 -3.13 17.78 1.50
CA LEU A 27 -2.83 17.02 2.72
C LEU A 27 -1.47 16.28 2.58
N PRO A 28 -0.34 16.99 2.52
CA PRO A 28 0.97 16.37 2.26
C PRO A 28 1.38 15.37 3.34
N LEU A 29 0.94 15.57 4.59
CA LEU A 29 1.20 14.64 5.69
C LEU A 29 0.55 13.27 5.43
N ALA A 30 -0.69 13.26 4.92
CA ALA A 30 -1.38 12.02 4.60
C ALA A 30 -0.67 11.26 3.46
N GLY A 31 -0.24 11.97 2.41
CA GLY A 31 0.57 11.38 1.33
C GLY A 31 1.86 10.75 1.83
N ASN A 32 2.58 11.45 2.71
CA ASN A 32 3.82 10.95 3.32
C ASN A 32 3.60 9.68 4.15
N HIS A 33 2.50 9.61 4.92
CA HIS A 33 2.17 8.41 5.69
C HIS A 33 1.83 7.21 4.80
N ILE A 34 1.11 7.44 3.70
CA ILE A 34 0.78 6.39 2.73
C ILE A 34 2.06 5.86 2.06
N ALA A 35 2.96 6.75 1.64
CA ALA A 35 4.25 6.37 1.06
C ALA A 35 5.10 5.56 2.05
N ALA A 36 5.22 6.02 3.31
CA ALA A 36 5.96 5.29 4.34
C ALA A 36 5.38 3.89 4.61
N GLY A 37 4.05 3.76 4.62
CA GLY A 37 3.38 2.47 4.76
C GLY A 37 3.68 1.51 3.60
N LEU A 38 3.72 2.01 2.36
CA LEU A 38 4.10 1.21 1.18
C LEU A 38 5.54 0.70 1.26
N ASP A 39 6.47 1.54 1.70
CA ASP A 39 7.88 1.13 1.85
C ASP A 39 8.04 0.07 2.95
N MET A 40 7.28 0.18 4.04
CA MET A 40 7.26 -0.86 5.08
C MET A 40 6.71 -2.18 4.55
N LEU A 41 5.64 -2.16 3.75
CA LEU A 41 5.07 -3.37 3.14
C LEU A 41 6.04 -4.03 2.16
N ARG A 42 6.74 -3.23 1.33
CA ARG A 42 7.80 -3.73 0.44
C ARG A 42 8.94 -4.36 1.23
N ALA A 43 9.43 -3.68 2.25
CA ALA A 43 10.50 -4.20 3.11
C ALA A 43 10.07 -5.48 3.86
N ALA A 44 8.81 -5.56 4.28
CA ALA A 44 8.25 -6.76 4.90
C ALA A 44 8.17 -7.93 3.89
N GLN A 45 7.75 -7.67 2.65
CA GLN A 45 7.71 -8.67 1.59
C GLN A 45 9.11 -9.21 1.25
N GLU A 46 10.10 -8.33 1.12
CA GLU A 46 11.50 -8.71 0.87
C GLU A 46 12.06 -9.58 2.00
N LYS A 47 11.78 -9.22 3.26
CA LYS A 47 12.19 -10.00 4.44
C LYS A 47 11.45 -11.34 4.57
N CYS A 48 10.21 -11.43 4.09
CA CYS A 48 9.41 -12.65 4.16
C CYS A 48 9.75 -13.67 3.05
N GLY A 49 10.59 -13.31 2.07
CA GLY A 49 11.09 -14.22 1.05
C GLY A 49 10.00 -14.69 0.09
N ALA A 50 9.66 -13.85 -0.89
CA ALA A 50 9.05 -14.20 -2.19
C ALA A 50 7.99 -15.33 -2.21
N HIS A 51 7.09 -15.41 -1.23
CA HIS A 51 5.83 -16.11 -1.40
C HIS A 51 4.79 -15.10 -1.92
N PRO A 52 4.00 -15.43 -2.96
CA PRO A 52 2.82 -14.65 -3.31
C PRO A 52 1.79 -14.84 -2.19
N GLN A 53 1.96 -14.09 -1.11
CA GLN A 53 1.03 -14.10 0.00
C GLN A 53 -0.07 -13.10 -0.30
N THR A 54 -1.24 -13.65 -0.58
CA THR A 54 -2.52 -13.15 -0.09
C THR A 54 -2.33 -12.48 1.28
N ILE A 55 -2.56 -11.17 1.35
CA ILE A 55 -2.52 -10.38 2.59
C ILE A 55 -3.94 -10.27 3.14
#